data_AF-A0A8H7PE52-F1
#
_entry.id   AF-A0A8H7PE52-F1
#
_cell.length_a   1.000
_cell.length_b   1.000
_cell.length_c   1.000
_cell.angle_alpha   90.00
_cell.angle_beta   90.00
_cell.angle_gamma   90.00
#
_symmetry.space_group_name_H-M   'P 1'
#
loop_
_entity.id
_entity.type
_entity.pdbx_description
1 polymer ?
#
loop_
_entity_poly.entity_id
_entity_poly.type
_entity_poly.pdbx_seq_one_letter_code
_entity_poly.pdbx_strand_id
1 'polypeptide(L)'
;MCGEFTEYNSYNELMSEEKFDDQWYSLLCDNHCHPHDDLDQLDTIQKLRTGHLTLMGVREQDWDVVKKVVDQCKINDTDIIGKCVPSFGVHPWYSHLVRGPSQSQTETNEQYYERILVSKNGIEKMDLIKHLPTPSDAWLQTLRANLEKYPTALVGEIGFDRSARLLPAGADHWHGVRPTEVRCSPEHQLEIVSKQLDLARELNRSVSMHCVQAHGMVIDLLLKKANEWRKTDMKRHFRICLHSYGGSPGTLPSLFDIKRPMKVYMSFSVAINGRLGNKLLQLIEKVPDDRLLIESDYNTPKGIDEAMADISRIVAKAKGWTIEQVVRTCRNNWLEFINIPSQQKAT
;
A
#
# COMPACT_ATOMS: atom_id res chain seq x y z
N MET A 1 5.67 -9.11 -1.30
CA MET A 1 4.75 -7.96 -1.32
C MET A 1 5.42 -6.86 -2.08
N CYS A 2 6.62 -6.50 -1.65
CA CYS A 2 7.59 -5.61 -2.27
C CYS A 2 8.65 -6.34 -3.12
N GLY A 3 9.46 -5.56 -3.86
CA GLY A 3 10.64 -6.04 -4.57
C GLY A 3 11.91 -5.98 -3.73
N GLU A 4 12.82 -6.93 -3.98
CA GLU A 4 14.21 -6.90 -3.52
C GLU A 4 15.08 -6.15 -4.54
N PHE A 5 16.11 -5.46 -4.07
CA PHE A 5 17.08 -4.82 -4.96
C PHE A 5 17.82 -5.89 -5.79
N THR A 6 17.77 -5.77 -7.12
CA THR A 6 18.53 -6.62 -8.04
C THR A 6 19.31 -5.75 -9.02
N GLU A 7 20.53 -6.16 -9.39
CA GLU A 7 21.41 -5.36 -10.27
C GLU A 7 20.98 -5.37 -11.75
N TYR A 8 20.03 -6.22 -12.14
CA TYR A 8 19.61 -6.37 -13.55
C TYR A 8 18.18 -5.85 -13.77
N ASN A 9 18.10 -4.64 -14.33
CA ASN A 9 16.83 -3.95 -14.56
C ASN A 9 16.27 -4.26 -15.95
N SER A 10 15.31 -5.17 -16.03
CA SER A 10 14.63 -5.56 -17.29
C SER A 10 13.79 -4.45 -17.93
N TYR A 11 13.74 -3.27 -17.31
CA TYR A 11 12.88 -2.15 -17.68
C TYR A 11 13.65 -0.95 -18.25
N ASN A 12 14.97 -1.07 -18.48
CA ASN A 12 15.80 0.03 -18.97
C ASN A 12 15.29 0.66 -20.27
N GLU A 13 14.74 -0.16 -21.18
CA GLU A 13 14.16 0.30 -22.45
C GLU A 13 12.87 1.12 -22.29
N LEU A 14 12.23 1.08 -21.11
CA LEU A 14 11.01 1.83 -20.79
C LEU A 14 11.30 3.25 -20.32
N MET A 15 12.55 3.59 -20.02
CA MET A 15 12.91 4.92 -19.51
C MET A 15 13.00 5.96 -20.62
N SER A 16 12.74 7.22 -20.28
CA SER A 16 13.02 8.37 -21.14
C SER A 16 14.52 8.55 -21.35
N GLU A 17 14.91 9.22 -22.44
CA GLU A 17 16.32 9.55 -22.71
C GLU A 17 16.83 10.66 -21.77
N GLU A 18 15.94 11.48 -21.22
CA GLU A 18 16.26 12.48 -20.21
C GLU A 18 16.88 11.80 -18.97
N LYS A 19 18.06 12.27 -18.57
CA LYS A 19 18.73 11.79 -17.35
C LYS A 19 18.06 12.40 -16.14
N PHE A 20 17.96 11.63 -15.06
CA PHE A 20 17.49 12.14 -13.78
C PHE A 20 18.59 13.01 -13.15
N ASP A 21 18.22 14.19 -12.67
CA ASP A 21 19.10 15.13 -11.98
C ASP A 21 18.88 15.04 -10.46
N ASP A 22 19.98 14.97 -9.70
CA ASP A 22 19.98 14.85 -8.26
C ASP A 22 19.21 15.97 -7.53
N GLN A 23 19.05 17.15 -8.15
CA GLN A 23 18.28 18.26 -7.58
C GLN A 23 16.82 17.86 -7.28
N TRP A 24 16.27 16.87 -7.99
CA TRP A 24 14.86 16.48 -7.88
C TRP A 24 14.58 15.53 -6.72
N TYR A 25 15.58 14.87 -6.15
CA TYR A 25 15.36 13.85 -5.11
C TYR A 25 14.58 14.37 -3.90
N SER A 26 14.93 15.55 -3.42
CA SER A 26 14.27 16.17 -2.26
C SER A 26 12.77 16.44 -2.48
N LEU A 27 12.31 16.47 -3.73
CA LEU A 27 10.91 16.68 -4.09
C LEU A 27 10.15 15.38 -4.35
N LEU A 28 10.85 14.26 -4.54
CA LEU A 28 10.23 12.95 -4.74
C LEU A 28 9.46 12.50 -3.49
N CYS A 29 8.29 11.93 -3.72
CA CYS A 29 7.42 11.35 -2.71
C CYS A 29 7.21 9.88 -3.04
N ASP A 30 7.87 9.00 -2.31
CA ASP A 30 7.63 7.57 -2.39
C ASP A 30 6.30 7.25 -1.71
N ASN A 31 5.27 6.99 -2.51
CA ASN A 31 3.92 6.75 -2.01
C ASN A 31 3.76 5.44 -1.23
N HIS A 32 4.65 4.46 -1.42
CA HIS A 32 4.49 3.12 -0.88
C HIS A 32 5.82 2.38 -0.80
N CYS A 33 6.31 2.15 0.41
CA CYS A 33 7.54 1.40 0.62
C CYS A 33 7.56 0.73 2.00
N HIS A 34 8.46 -0.25 2.16
CA HIS A 34 8.65 -1.03 3.37
C HIS A 34 10.10 -1.03 3.88
N PRO A 35 10.88 0.07 3.83
CA PRO A 35 12.28 0.05 4.23
C PRO A 35 12.49 -0.28 5.71
N HIS A 36 11.42 -0.24 6.52
CA HIS A 36 11.43 -0.62 7.92
C HIS A 36 11.45 -2.13 8.15
N ASP A 37 11.24 -2.94 7.11
CA ASP A 37 11.39 -4.40 7.18
C ASP A 37 12.87 -4.80 7.31
N ASP A 38 13.79 -3.98 6.78
CA ASP A 38 15.24 -4.12 6.96
C ASP A 38 15.68 -3.52 8.32
N LEU A 39 15.54 -4.34 9.36
CA LEU A 39 15.84 -3.95 10.75
C LEU A 39 17.31 -3.53 10.95
N ASP A 40 18.23 -4.00 10.10
CA ASP A 40 19.65 -3.69 10.18
C ASP A 40 19.98 -2.33 9.55
N GLN A 41 19.08 -1.75 8.76
CA GLN A 41 19.30 -0.52 8.00
C GLN A 41 18.37 0.64 8.37
N LEU A 42 17.62 0.54 9.49
CA LEU A 42 16.65 1.57 9.90
C LEU A 42 17.25 2.99 9.97
N ASP A 43 18.49 3.12 10.46
CA ASP A 43 19.17 4.42 10.60
C ASP A 43 19.59 5.06 9.27
N THR A 44 19.49 4.32 8.16
CA THR A 44 19.79 4.82 6.80
C THR A 44 18.57 5.43 6.12
N ILE A 45 17.35 5.14 6.59
CA ILE A 45 16.10 5.66 6.01
C ILE A 45 16.09 7.19 5.98
N GLN A 46 16.52 7.83 7.08
CA GLN A 46 16.64 9.29 7.18
C GLN A 46 17.66 9.89 6.20
N LYS A 47 18.61 9.09 5.70
CA LYS A 47 19.73 9.52 4.83
C LYS A 47 19.40 9.39 3.34
N LEU A 48 18.28 8.78 2.98
CA LEU A 48 17.84 8.68 1.58
C LEU A 48 17.71 10.08 0.97
N ARG A 49 17.98 10.23 -0.32
CA ARG A 49 17.81 11.52 -1.01
C ARG A 49 16.34 11.79 -1.31
N THR A 50 15.55 10.75 -1.59
CA THR A 50 14.10 10.80 -1.79
C THR A 50 13.43 11.55 -0.65
N GLY A 51 12.76 12.66 -0.94
CA GLY A 51 12.31 13.63 0.06
C GLY A 51 11.35 13.07 1.11
N HIS A 52 10.33 12.32 0.67
CA HIS A 52 9.30 11.77 1.56
C HIS A 52 9.04 10.30 1.26
N LEU A 53 8.80 9.53 2.32
CA LEU A 53 8.49 8.10 2.25
C LEU A 53 7.21 7.78 3.01
N THR A 54 6.25 7.11 2.37
CA THR A 54 5.12 6.51 3.08
C THR A 54 5.46 5.09 3.50
N LEU A 55 5.60 4.85 4.80
CA LEU A 55 6.02 3.57 5.37
C LEU A 55 4.81 2.67 5.66
N MET A 56 4.71 1.53 4.97
CA MET A 56 3.55 0.64 5.03
C MET A 56 3.68 -0.44 6.11
N GLY A 57 3.12 -0.20 7.30
CA GLY A 57 2.99 -1.22 8.33
C GLY A 57 1.85 -2.18 7.99
N VAL A 58 2.15 -3.47 7.85
CA VAL A 58 1.25 -4.48 7.27
C VAL A 58 0.57 -5.38 8.30
N ARG A 59 0.97 -5.31 9.58
CA ARG A 59 0.37 -6.04 10.70
C ARG A 59 0.73 -5.40 12.04
N GLU A 60 -0.01 -5.71 13.11
CA GLU A 60 0.23 -5.13 14.45
C GLU A 60 1.69 -5.26 14.92
N GLN A 61 2.38 -6.34 14.54
CA GLN A 61 3.75 -6.64 14.95
C GLN A 61 4.80 -5.70 14.34
N ASP A 62 4.55 -5.07 13.19
CA ASP A 62 5.51 -4.15 12.56
C ASP A 62 5.22 -2.67 12.81
N TRP A 63 4.00 -2.35 13.28
CA TRP A 63 3.58 -0.96 13.52
C TRP A 63 4.48 -0.24 14.52
N ASP A 64 5.04 -0.93 15.52
CA ASP A 64 6.01 -0.35 16.46
C ASP A 64 7.30 0.09 15.79
N VAL A 65 7.79 -0.68 14.81
CA VAL A 65 8.98 -0.34 14.02
C VAL A 65 8.68 0.88 13.15
N VAL A 66 7.53 0.92 12.47
CA VAL A 66 7.09 2.08 11.69
C VAL A 66 7.04 3.35 12.55
N LYS A 67 6.42 3.26 13.74
CA LYS A 67 6.35 4.38 14.69
C LYS A 67 7.73 4.85 15.10
N LYS A 68 8.63 3.93 15.44
CA LYS A 68 10.02 4.24 15.82
C LYS A 68 10.73 5.02 14.71
N VAL A 69 10.68 4.53 13.46
CA VAL A 69 11.33 5.18 12.32
C VAL A 69 10.77 6.57 12.07
N VAL A 70 9.43 6.73 12.09
CA VAL A 70 8.77 8.03 11.90
C VAL A 70 9.15 9.01 13.00
N ASP A 71 9.14 8.58 14.26
CA ASP A 71 9.48 9.43 15.40
C ASP A 71 10.97 9.84 15.34
N GLN A 72 11.87 8.95 14.94
CA GLN A 72 13.29 9.25 14.73
C GLN A 72 13.50 10.28 13.60
N CYS A 73 12.84 10.10 12.46
CA CYS A 73 13.01 10.98 11.32
C CYS A 73 12.46 12.40 11.56
N LYS A 74 11.46 12.56 12.45
CA LYS A 74 10.90 13.87 12.81
C LYS A 74 11.83 14.73 13.66
N ILE A 75 12.75 14.16 14.43
CA ILE A 75 13.60 14.92 15.38
C ILE A 75 14.44 15.98 14.65
N ASN A 76 14.84 15.69 13.41
CA ASN A 76 15.74 16.55 12.65
C ASN A 76 15.04 17.28 11.49
N ASP A 77 13.71 17.20 11.39
CA ASP A 77 12.98 17.70 10.23
C ASP A 77 12.18 18.97 10.57
N THR A 78 12.39 20.01 9.77
CA THR A 78 11.64 21.28 9.85
C THR A 78 10.48 21.32 8.85
N ASP A 79 10.38 20.36 7.93
CA ASP A 79 9.24 20.22 7.04
C ASP A 79 8.01 19.77 7.84
N ILE A 80 6.89 20.43 7.63
CA ILE A 80 5.60 20.12 8.26
C ILE A 80 5.14 18.69 7.97
N ILE A 81 5.57 18.11 6.85
CA ILE A 81 5.23 16.76 6.42
C ILE A 81 6.16 15.73 7.07
N GLY A 82 7.43 16.09 7.21
CA GLY A 82 8.48 15.18 7.63
C GLY A 82 8.96 14.25 6.51
N LYS A 83 10.12 13.64 6.75
CA LYS A 83 10.74 12.59 5.92
C LYS A 83 9.87 11.33 5.77
N CYS A 84 9.14 10.95 6.80
CA CYS A 84 8.34 9.71 6.81
C CYS A 84 6.89 9.96 7.21
N VAL A 85 5.97 9.45 6.40
CA VAL A 85 4.54 9.38 6.69
C VAL A 85 4.20 7.93 7.07
N PRO A 86 3.70 7.65 8.29
CA PRO A 86 3.31 6.29 8.64
C PRO A 86 2.04 5.87 7.90
N SER A 87 1.94 4.59 7.59
CA SER A 87 0.70 3.94 7.20
C SER A 87 0.53 2.68 8.05
N PHE A 88 -0.69 2.44 8.53
CA PHE A 88 -0.99 1.28 9.34
C PHE A 88 -2.18 0.53 8.74
N GLY A 89 -2.04 -0.77 8.59
CA GLY A 89 -3.11 -1.64 8.12
C GLY A 89 -2.80 -3.10 8.40
N VAL A 90 -3.83 -3.93 8.26
CA VAL A 90 -3.71 -5.38 8.22
C VAL A 90 -3.79 -5.81 6.76
N HIS A 91 -2.65 -6.23 6.23
CA HIS A 91 -2.50 -6.75 4.88
C HIS A 91 -3.23 -8.10 4.73
N PRO A 92 -3.79 -8.44 3.55
CA PRO A 92 -4.48 -9.72 3.31
C PRO A 92 -3.64 -10.98 3.61
N TRP A 93 -2.31 -10.88 3.66
CA TRP A 93 -1.44 -11.99 4.09
C TRP A 93 -1.62 -12.30 5.58
N TYR A 94 -1.91 -11.29 6.38
CA TYR A 94 -2.01 -11.36 7.84
C TYR A 94 -3.46 -11.24 8.33
N SER A 95 -4.45 -11.18 7.44
CA SER A 95 -5.87 -11.05 7.83
C SER A 95 -6.38 -12.20 8.71
N HIS A 96 -5.76 -13.38 8.62
CA HIS A 96 -6.08 -14.52 9.49
C HIS A 96 -5.64 -14.30 10.95
N LEU A 97 -4.74 -13.36 11.22
CA LEU A 97 -4.28 -13.04 12.57
C LEU A 97 -5.22 -12.09 13.32
N VAL A 98 -6.30 -11.63 12.69
CA VAL A 98 -7.23 -10.66 13.27
C VAL A 98 -8.68 -11.08 13.09
N ARG A 99 -9.49 -10.85 14.12
CA ARG A 99 -10.89 -11.27 14.10
C ARG A 99 -11.79 -10.29 13.36
N GLY A 100 -12.71 -10.84 12.58
CA GLY A 100 -13.74 -10.10 11.85
C GLY A 100 -14.99 -9.89 12.70
N PRO A 101 -15.88 -8.96 12.32
CA PRO A 101 -17.10 -8.65 13.05
C PRO A 101 -18.12 -9.79 13.08
N SER A 102 -18.04 -10.75 12.16
CA SER A 102 -18.99 -11.86 12.05
C SER A 102 -18.71 -13.00 13.03
N GLN A 103 -17.74 -12.82 13.93
CA GLN A 103 -17.32 -13.86 14.85
C GLN A 103 -18.26 -14.01 16.05
N SER A 104 -18.50 -15.25 16.46
CA SER A 104 -19.17 -15.57 17.73
C SER A 104 -18.23 -15.34 18.92
N GLN A 105 -18.74 -14.72 19.99
CA GLN A 105 -18.01 -14.51 21.25
C GLN A 105 -17.63 -15.81 21.97
N THR A 106 -18.23 -16.95 21.60
CA THR A 106 -17.99 -18.26 22.22
C THR A 106 -17.16 -19.19 21.35
N GLU A 107 -16.71 -18.76 20.16
CA GLU A 107 -15.92 -19.56 19.22
C GLU A 107 -14.48 -19.72 19.73
N THR A 108 -13.96 -20.96 19.75
CA THR A 108 -12.53 -21.19 20.09
C THR A 108 -11.61 -20.72 18.96
N ASN A 109 -10.30 -20.61 19.22
CA ASN A 109 -9.33 -20.24 18.18
C ASN A 109 -9.31 -21.24 17.03
N GLU A 110 -9.38 -22.53 17.34
CA GLU A 110 -9.39 -23.62 16.37
C GLU A 110 -10.63 -23.53 15.49
N GLN A 111 -11.83 -23.37 16.08
CA GLN A 111 -13.09 -23.21 15.34
C GLN A 111 -13.06 -21.99 14.41
N TYR A 112 -12.52 -20.88 14.91
CA TYR A 112 -12.33 -19.66 14.12
C TYR A 112 -11.44 -19.94 12.89
N TYR A 113 -10.27 -20.54 13.08
CA TYR A 113 -9.36 -20.84 11.98
C TYR A 113 -9.91 -21.90 11.02
N GLU A 114 -10.62 -22.91 11.53
CA GLU A 114 -11.32 -23.90 10.71
C GLU A 114 -12.33 -23.23 9.77
N ARG A 115 -13.02 -22.19 10.22
CA ARG A 115 -14.00 -21.45 9.43
C ARG A 115 -13.35 -20.53 8.39
N ILE A 116 -12.32 -19.78 8.77
CA ILE A 116 -11.76 -18.73 7.91
C ILE A 116 -10.64 -19.21 6.98
N LEU A 117 -10.05 -20.39 7.22
CA LEU A 117 -8.99 -20.93 6.38
C LEU A 117 -9.54 -21.93 5.36
N VAL A 118 -9.01 -21.86 4.13
CA VAL A 118 -9.36 -22.76 3.04
C VAL A 118 -8.11 -23.44 2.50
N SER A 119 -8.20 -24.74 2.21
CA SER A 119 -7.12 -25.52 1.58
C SER A 119 -7.70 -26.72 0.85
N LYS A 120 -7.03 -27.17 -0.21
CA LYS A 120 -7.32 -28.47 -0.83
C LYS A 120 -6.70 -29.62 -0.02
N ASN A 121 -5.63 -29.33 0.72
CA ASN A 121 -4.98 -30.25 1.65
C ASN A 121 -5.53 -30.03 3.07
N GLY A 122 -6.59 -30.78 3.41
CA GLY A 122 -7.24 -30.68 4.72
C GLY A 122 -6.33 -31.08 5.89
N ILE A 123 -5.40 -32.02 5.67
CA ILE A 123 -4.44 -32.46 6.69
C ILE A 123 -3.46 -31.34 7.01
N GLU A 124 -2.88 -30.71 5.98
CA GLU A 124 -1.98 -29.56 6.16
C GLU A 124 -2.68 -28.39 6.86
N LYS A 125 -3.95 -28.11 6.50
CA LYS A 125 -4.76 -27.09 7.18
C LYS A 125 -4.93 -27.42 8.66
N MET A 126 -5.39 -28.63 9.00
CA MET A 126 -5.61 -29.03 10.39
C MET A 126 -4.32 -28.99 11.21
N ASP A 127 -3.19 -29.35 10.61
CA ASP A 127 -1.91 -29.30 11.28
C ASP A 127 -1.44 -27.87 11.53
N LEU A 128 -1.55 -27.00 10.51
CA LEU A 128 -1.20 -25.59 10.63
C LEU A 128 -2.00 -24.88 11.72
N ILE A 129 -3.31 -25.16 11.83
CA ILE A 129 -4.20 -24.55 12.82
C ILE A 129 -3.68 -24.71 14.25
N LYS A 130 -3.08 -25.85 14.59
CA LYS A 130 -2.54 -26.13 15.93
C LYS A 130 -1.38 -25.20 16.32
N HIS A 131 -0.75 -24.58 15.34
CA HIS A 131 0.44 -23.74 15.50
C HIS A 131 0.15 -22.25 15.27
N LEU A 132 -1.07 -21.89 14.87
CA LEU A 132 -1.44 -20.49 14.69
C LEU A 132 -1.63 -19.81 16.06
N PRO A 133 -1.23 -18.53 16.18
CA PRO A 133 -1.37 -17.78 17.42
C PRO A 133 -2.84 -17.49 17.73
N THR A 134 -3.13 -16.96 18.91
CA THR A 134 -4.45 -16.37 19.17
C THR A 134 -4.65 -15.15 18.26
N PRO A 135 -5.72 -15.09 17.44
CA PRO A 135 -5.99 -13.94 16.61
C PRO A 135 -6.40 -12.75 17.48
N SER A 136 -5.99 -11.55 17.09
CA SER A 136 -6.24 -10.31 17.83
C SER A 136 -7.69 -9.86 17.71
N ASP A 137 -8.27 -9.50 18.85
CA ASP A 137 -9.57 -8.84 18.98
C ASP A 137 -9.46 -7.31 19.10
N ALA A 138 -8.26 -6.82 19.45
CA ALA A 138 -7.99 -5.42 19.75
C ALA A 138 -7.46 -4.63 18.54
N TRP A 139 -7.17 -5.32 17.43
CA TRP A 139 -6.46 -4.76 16.28
C TRP A 139 -7.09 -3.48 15.72
N LEU A 140 -8.41 -3.39 15.70
CA LEU A 140 -9.12 -2.23 15.16
C LEU A 140 -9.04 -1.03 16.11
N GLN A 141 -9.07 -1.26 17.43
CA GLN A 141 -8.82 -0.23 18.43
C GLN A 141 -7.37 0.25 18.36
N THR A 142 -6.40 -0.67 18.25
CA THR A 142 -4.98 -0.35 18.08
C THR A 142 -4.75 0.48 16.81
N LEU A 143 -5.35 0.08 15.69
CA LEU A 143 -5.27 0.82 14.42
C LEU A 143 -5.81 2.24 14.58
N ARG A 144 -6.99 2.41 15.19
CA ARG A 144 -7.55 3.74 15.47
C ARG A 144 -6.60 4.59 16.30
N ALA A 145 -6.08 4.06 17.40
CA ALA A 145 -5.18 4.78 18.30
C ALA A 145 -3.92 5.27 17.57
N ASN A 146 -3.35 4.44 16.68
CA ASN A 146 -2.23 4.84 15.85
C ASN A 146 -2.61 5.97 14.86
N LEU A 147 -3.75 5.86 14.16
CA LEU A 147 -4.21 6.89 13.21
C LEU A 147 -4.53 8.22 13.90
N GLU A 148 -5.00 8.20 15.15
CA GLU A 148 -5.24 9.39 15.96
C GLU A 148 -3.93 10.01 16.46
N LYS A 149 -2.96 9.19 16.88
CA LYS A 149 -1.62 9.64 17.29
C LYS A 149 -0.85 10.31 16.14
N TYR A 150 -1.03 9.83 14.90
CA TYR A 150 -0.33 10.34 13.72
C TYR A 150 -1.33 10.95 12.72
N PRO A 151 -1.60 12.27 12.76
CA PRO A 151 -2.65 12.89 11.96
C PRO A 151 -2.49 12.75 10.43
N THR A 152 -1.27 12.62 9.94
CA THR A 152 -0.94 12.40 8.53
C THR A 152 -0.96 10.93 8.13
N ALA A 153 -1.20 10.00 9.07
CA ALA A 153 -1.09 8.57 8.79
C ALA A 153 -2.14 8.08 7.79
N LEU A 154 -1.72 7.16 6.93
CA LEU A 154 -2.62 6.47 6.01
C LEU A 154 -3.15 5.18 6.65
N VAL A 155 -4.21 4.63 6.05
CA VAL A 155 -4.63 3.26 6.29
C VAL A 155 -4.09 2.39 5.16
N GLY A 156 -3.20 1.47 5.47
CA GLY A 156 -2.48 0.71 4.46
C GLY A 156 -1.26 0.02 5.05
N GLU A 157 -0.81 -1.09 4.50
CA GLU A 157 -1.34 -1.71 3.28
C GLU A 157 -2.54 -2.63 3.60
N ILE A 158 -3.68 -2.42 2.92
CA ILE A 158 -4.91 -3.22 3.12
C ILE A 158 -5.42 -3.69 1.76
N GLY A 159 -6.19 -4.77 1.69
CA GLY A 159 -6.81 -5.15 0.42
C GLY A 159 -7.09 -6.63 0.26
N PHE A 160 -6.95 -7.11 -0.98
CA PHE A 160 -7.20 -8.50 -1.34
C PHE A 160 -6.00 -9.15 -2.00
N ASP A 161 -5.69 -10.36 -1.57
CA ASP A 161 -4.73 -11.23 -2.26
C ASP A 161 -5.27 -12.66 -2.31
N ARG A 162 -5.74 -13.07 -3.48
CA ARG A 162 -6.23 -14.44 -3.72
C ARG A 162 -5.10 -15.44 -3.92
N SER A 163 -3.89 -14.95 -4.14
CA SER A 163 -2.66 -15.72 -4.32
C SER A 163 -1.88 -15.90 -3.02
N ALA A 164 -2.21 -15.16 -1.95
CA ALA A 164 -1.61 -15.31 -0.64
C ALA A 164 -1.74 -16.75 -0.12
N ARG A 165 -0.68 -17.25 0.47
CA ARG A 165 -0.63 -18.50 1.24
C ARG A 165 -0.21 -18.18 2.66
N LEU A 166 -0.47 -19.11 3.58
CA LEU A 166 0.14 -19.04 4.90
C LEU A 166 1.54 -19.68 4.85
N LEU A 167 2.44 -19.14 5.67
CA LEU A 167 3.72 -19.78 5.96
C LEU A 167 3.49 -21.11 6.70
N PRO A 168 4.36 -22.12 6.52
CA PRO A 168 4.32 -23.32 7.33
C PRO A 168 4.62 -23.00 8.80
N ALA A 169 4.20 -23.89 9.70
CA ALA A 169 4.44 -23.74 11.12
C ALA A 169 5.94 -23.55 11.42
N GLY A 170 6.27 -22.55 12.25
CA GLY A 170 7.64 -22.23 12.64
C GLY A 170 8.43 -21.37 11.65
N ALA A 171 7.87 -21.05 10.47
CA ALA A 171 8.46 -20.06 9.57
C ALA A 171 7.90 -18.66 9.87
N ASP A 172 8.78 -17.68 10.03
CA ASP A 172 8.50 -16.26 10.28
C ASP A 172 8.78 -15.38 9.04
N HIS A 173 9.50 -15.91 8.05
CA HIS A 173 9.89 -15.24 6.81
C HIS A 173 9.75 -16.17 5.59
N TRP A 174 9.67 -15.57 4.39
CA TRP A 174 9.41 -16.28 3.13
C TRP A 174 10.64 -16.91 2.47
N HIS A 175 11.85 -16.53 2.88
CA HIS A 175 13.08 -16.94 2.21
C HIS A 175 13.38 -18.43 2.40
N GLY A 176 13.47 -19.16 1.28
CA GLY A 176 13.81 -20.59 1.28
C GLY A 176 12.68 -21.51 1.78
N VAL A 177 11.48 -20.96 2.03
CA VAL A 177 10.35 -21.70 2.59
C VAL A 177 9.33 -22.01 1.50
N ARG A 178 8.93 -23.29 1.40
CA ARG A 178 7.83 -23.69 0.52
C ARG A 178 6.50 -23.21 1.14
N PRO A 179 5.69 -22.40 0.44
CA PRO A 179 4.38 -21.98 0.93
C PRO A 179 3.45 -23.18 1.14
N THR A 180 2.56 -23.08 2.13
CA THR A 180 1.46 -24.04 2.30
C THR A 180 0.43 -23.89 1.17
N GLU A 181 -0.52 -24.81 1.06
CA GLU A 181 -1.72 -24.63 0.23
C GLU A 181 -2.82 -23.83 0.93
N VAL A 182 -2.66 -23.57 2.23
CA VAL A 182 -3.63 -22.91 3.09
C VAL A 182 -3.71 -21.42 2.78
N ARG A 183 -4.94 -20.90 2.71
CA ARG A 183 -5.24 -19.48 2.49
C ARG A 183 -6.27 -18.99 3.49
N CYS A 184 -6.23 -17.69 3.75
CA CYS A 184 -7.39 -17.00 4.31
C CYS A 184 -8.50 -16.89 3.27
N SER A 185 -9.76 -17.08 3.67
CA SER A 185 -10.90 -17.04 2.77
C SER A 185 -11.11 -15.63 2.20
N PRO A 186 -11.58 -15.52 0.94
CA PRO A 186 -11.94 -14.23 0.35
C PRO A 186 -12.99 -13.47 1.17
N GLU A 187 -13.91 -14.19 1.82
CA GLU A 187 -14.95 -13.62 2.69
C GLU A 187 -14.35 -12.96 3.91
N HIS A 188 -13.36 -13.60 4.56
CA HIS A 188 -12.68 -13.00 5.71
C HIS A 188 -11.80 -11.81 5.30
N GLN A 189 -11.09 -11.90 4.17
CA GLN A 189 -10.36 -10.74 3.63
C GLN A 189 -11.30 -9.55 3.39
N LEU A 190 -12.51 -9.79 2.84
CA LEU A 190 -13.54 -8.78 2.60
C LEU A 190 -14.01 -8.12 3.90
N GLU A 191 -14.25 -8.91 4.94
CA GLU A 191 -14.64 -8.38 6.26
C GLU A 191 -13.58 -7.43 6.83
N ILE A 192 -12.31 -7.85 6.80
CA ILE A 192 -11.20 -7.08 7.38
C ILE A 192 -10.94 -5.80 6.58
N VAL A 193 -10.83 -5.86 5.25
CA VAL A 193 -10.63 -4.65 4.43
C VAL A 193 -11.81 -3.68 4.54
N SER A 194 -13.05 -4.19 4.61
CA SER A 194 -14.25 -3.35 4.75
C SER A 194 -14.21 -2.53 6.05
N LYS A 195 -13.78 -3.13 7.17
CA LYS A 195 -13.65 -2.42 8.45
C LYS A 195 -12.55 -1.37 8.44
N GLN A 196 -11.42 -1.66 7.79
CA GLN A 196 -10.34 -0.71 7.63
C GLN A 196 -10.75 0.48 6.75
N LEU A 197 -11.52 0.24 5.68
CA LEU A 197 -12.12 1.30 4.86
C LEU A 197 -13.10 2.18 5.63
N ASP A 198 -13.94 1.58 6.48
CA ASP A 198 -14.88 2.34 7.31
C ASP A 198 -14.15 3.24 8.31
N LEU A 199 -13.12 2.72 8.99
CA LEU A 199 -12.28 3.51 9.89
C LEU A 199 -11.52 4.62 9.16
N ALA A 200 -10.93 4.30 8.01
CA ALA A 200 -10.26 5.29 7.16
C ALA A 200 -11.22 6.41 6.76
N ARG A 201 -12.45 6.06 6.38
CA ARG A 201 -13.48 7.04 5.99
C ARG A 201 -13.86 7.92 7.18
N GLU A 202 -14.11 7.32 8.34
CA GLU A 202 -14.47 8.03 9.57
C GLU A 202 -13.40 9.06 9.95
N LEU A 203 -12.14 8.66 9.94
CA LEU A 203 -11.00 9.52 10.28
C LEU A 203 -10.51 10.37 9.10
N ASN A 204 -11.17 10.30 7.93
CA ASN A 204 -10.75 10.95 6.69
C ASN A 204 -9.26 10.68 6.35
N ARG A 205 -8.81 9.44 6.54
CA ARG A 205 -7.48 8.95 6.15
C ARG A 205 -7.52 8.35 4.76
N SER A 206 -6.42 8.51 4.04
CA SER A 206 -6.27 7.95 2.71
C SER A 206 -5.84 6.50 2.79
N VAL A 207 -6.16 5.74 1.75
CA VAL A 207 -5.96 4.29 1.73
C VAL A 207 -4.94 3.89 0.69
N SER A 208 -3.95 3.08 1.09
CA SER A 208 -3.11 2.32 0.16
C SER A 208 -3.65 0.90 0.02
N MET A 209 -4.17 0.57 -1.16
CA MET A 209 -4.97 -0.64 -1.43
C MET A 209 -4.19 -1.66 -2.25
N HIS A 210 -3.90 -2.81 -1.64
CA HIS A 210 -3.35 -4.01 -2.23
C HIS A 210 -4.38 -4.77 -3.08
N CYS A 211 -3.95 -5.27 -4.23
CA CYS A 211 -4.81 -6.08 -5.08
C CYS A 211 -4.02 -7.08 -5.94
N VAL A 212 -4.05 -8.35 -5.56
CA VAL A 212 -3.50 -9.45 -6.36
C VAL A 212 -4.59 -10.46 -6.73
N GLN A 213 -4.78 -10.63 -8.04
CA GLN A 213 -5.79 -11.52 -8.64
C GLN A 213 -7.24 -11.23 -8.19
N ALA A 214 -7.52 -10.02 -7.69
CA ALA A 214 -8.78 -9.66 -7.04
C ALA A 214 -9.41 -8.35 -7.53
N HIS A 215 -9.03 -7.85 -8.72
CA HIS A 215 -9.49 -6.54 -9.22
C HIS A 215 -11.02 -6.37 -9.24
N GLY A 216 -11.77 -7.42 -9.62
CA GLY A 216 -13.23 -7.41 -9.58
C GLY A 216 -13.79 -7.20 -8.17
N MET A 217 -13.22 -7.89 -7.17
CA MET A 217 -13.63 -7.74 -5.76
C MET A 217 -13.36 -6.33 -5.22
N VAL A 218 -12.21 -5.74 -5.61
CA VAL A 218 -11.91 -4.35 -5.27
C VAL A 218 -12.95 -3.42 -5.87
N ILE A 219 -13.26 -3.54 -7.17
CA ILE A 219 -14.26 -2.70 -7.84
C ILE A 219 -15.63 -2.83 -7.16
N ASP A 220 -16.09 -4.06 -6.93
CA ASP A 220 -17.38 -4.32 -6.29
C ASP A 220 -17.46 -3.70 -4.88
N LEU A 221 -16.39 -3.86 -4.08
CA LEU A 221 -16.29 -3.26 -2.76
C LEU A 221 -16.32 -1.73 -2.82
N LEU A 222 -15.53 -1.12 -3.72
CA LEU A 222 -15.48 0.33 -3.86
C LEU A 222 -16.81 0.91 -4.34
N LEU A 223 -17.49 0.26 -5.30
CA LEU A 223 -18.82 0.66 -5.75
C LEU A 223 -19.86 0.55 -4.63
N LYS A 224 -19.82 -0.54 -3.85
CA LYS A 224 -20.68 -0.72 -2.67
C LYS A 224 -20.46 0.41 -1.66
N LYS A 225 -19.21 0.65 -1.24
CA LYS A 225 -18.85 1.70 -0.28
C LYS A 225 -19.20 3.10 -0.80
N ALA A 226 -18.95 3.37 -2.09
CA ALA A 226 -19.33 4.63 -2.71
C ALA A 226 -20.84 4.86 -2.59
N ASN A 227 -21.67 3.86 -2.90
CA ASN A 227 -23.12 3.96 -2.78
C ASN A 227 -23.59 4.13 -1.32
N GLU A 228 -22.99 3.42 -0.37
CA GLU A 228 -23.27 3.57 1.07
C GLU A 228 -22.97 5.00 1.54
N TRP A 229 -21.82 5.56 1.13
CA TRP A 229 -21.35 6.86 1.59
C TRP A 229 -21.95 8.06 0.85
N ARG A 230 -22.62 7.86 -0.30
CA ARG A 230 -23.30 8.95 -1.06
C ARG A 230 -24.29 9.75 -0.22
N LYS A 231 -24.88 9.13 0.81
CA LYS A 231 -25.87 9.76 1.70
C LYS A 231 -25.24 10.62 2.80
N THR A 232 -23.91 10.59 2.94
CA THR A 232 -23.18 11.36 3.95
C THR A 232 -22.66 12.65 3.31
N ASP A 233 -23.05 13.81 3.85
CA ASP A 233 -22.50 15.08 3.38
C ASP A 233 -21.06 15.23 3.87
N MET A 234 -20.10 15.12 2.95
CA MET A 234 -18.70 15.38 3.25
C MET A 234 -18.10 16.33 2.23
N LYS A 235 -17.44 17.36 2.77
CA LYS A 235 -16.81 18.44 1.99
C LYS A 235 -15.64 17.97 1.11
N ARG A 236 -15.06 16.79 1.38
CA ARG A 236 -13.88 16.25 0.66
C ARG A 236 -14.10 14.82 0.18
N HIS A 237 -13.49 14.49 -0.97
CA HIS A 237 -13.44 13.13 -1.50
C HIS A 237 -12.62 12.22 -0.59
N PHE A 238 -13.08 10.99 -0.36
CA PHE A 238 -12.28 9.93 0.23
C PHE A 238 -11.23 9.45 -0.78
N ARG A 239 -9.97 9.32 -0.38
CA ARG A 239 -8.85 9.09 -1.31
C ARG A 239 -8.32 7.68 -1.14
N ILE A 240 -8.20 6.96 -2.26
CA ILE A 240 -7.73 5.57 -2.29
C ILE A 240 -6.71 5.46 -3.41
N CYS A 241 -5.54 4.91 -3.14
CA CYS A 241 -4.56 4.54 -4.15
C CYS A 241 -4.58 3.02 -4.33
N LEU A 242 -4.76 2.53 -5.57
CA LEU A 242 -4.45 1.15 -5.88
C LEU A 242 -2.96 1.08 -6.17
N HIS A 243 -2.18 0.56 -5.21
CA HIS A 243 -0.73 0.55 -5.33
C HIS A 243 -0.27 -0.49 -6.36
N SER A 244 0.89 -0.23 -6.97
CA SER A 244 1.56 -1.09 -7.97
C SER A 244 0.59 -1.72 -8.97
N TYR A 245 -0.36 -0.94 -9.50
CA TYR A 245 -1.51 -1.47 -10.23
C TYR A 245 -1.10 -2.31 -11.44
N GLY A 246 -1.38 -3.61 -11.39
CA GLY A 246 -1.03 -4.59 -12.43
C GLY A 246 -2.19 -5.02 -13.34
N GLY A 247 -3.38 -4.43 -13.17
CA GLY A 247 -4.62 -4.81 -13.86
C GLY A 247 -4.64 -4.49 -15.35
N SER A 248 -5.81 -4.58 -15.98
CA SER A 248 -5.97 -4.26 -17.41
C SER A 248 -6.11 -2.74 -17.61
N PRO A 249 -5.49 -2.14 -18.64
CA PRO A 249 -5.77 -0.75 -19.04
C PRO A 249 -7.24 -0.50 -19.42
N GLY A 250 -8.00 -1.54 -19.75
CA GLY A 250 -9.45 -1.43 -20.03
C GLY A 250 -10.31 -1.24 -18.79
N THR A 251 -9.79 -1.59 -17.60
CA THR A 251 -10.52 -1.49 -16.32
C THR A 251 -10.38 -0.12 -15.66
N LEU A 252 -9.34 0.64 -16.03
CA LEU A 252 -9.04 1.96 -15.46
C LEU A 252 -10.19 2.97 -15.55
N PRO A 253 -10.92 3.12 -16.69
CA PRO A 253 -12.03 4.06 -16.78
C PRO A 253 -13.09 3.85 -15.70
N SER A 254 -13.51 2.59 -15.49
CA SER A 254 -14.51 2.25 -14.47
C SER A 254 -14.08 2.61 -13.04
N LEU A 255 -12.78 2.56 -12.75
CA LEU A 255 -12.22 2.95 -11.44
C LEU A 255 -12.19 4.47 -11.27
N PHE A 256 -11.89 5.22 -12.33
CA PHE A 256 -11.85 6.69 -12.28
C PHE A 256 -13.24 7.34 -12.34
N ASP A 257 -14.23 6.62 -12.89
CA ASP A 257 -15.64 7.01 -12.92
C ASP A 257 -16.36 6.88 -11.57
N ILE A 258 -15.72 6.24 -10.58
CA ILE A 258 -16.13 6.29 -9.17
C ILE A 258 -15.86 7.70 -8.64
N LYS A 259 -16.66 8.67 -9.09
CA LYS A 259 -16.68 10.05 -8.61
C LYS A 259 -17.34 10.07 -7.21
N ARG A 260 -17.49 11.26 -6.61
CA ARG A 260 -18.00 11.49 -5.25
C ARG A 260 -18.89 10.35 -4.71
N PRO A 261 -18.49 9.73 -3.58
CA PRO A 261 -17.64 10.28 -2.53
C PRO A 261 -16.14 9.94 -2.61
N MET A 262 -15.64 9.29 -3.66
CA MET A 262 -14.24 8.83 -3.75
C MET A 262 -13.41 9.56 -4.83
N LYS A 263 -12.08 9.58 -4.65
CA LYS A 263 -11.08 9.90 -5.67
C LYS A 263 -10.03 8.78 -5.67
N VAL A 264 -9.98 8.03 -6.76
CA VAL A 264 -9.10 6.86 -6.93
C VAL A 264 -7.81 7.29 -7.63
N TYR A 265 -6.67 6.97 -7.01
CA TYR A 265 -5.31 7.16 -7.50
C TYR A 265 -4.72 5.83 -7.94
N MET A 266 -3.68 5.89 -8.76
CA MET A 266 -2.86 4.74 -9.14
C MET A 266 -1.40 5.10 -8.90
N SER A 267 -0.63 4.15 -8.37
CA SER A 267 0.82 4.23 -8.34
C SER A 267 1.44 3.04 -9.05
N PHE A 268 2.70 3.22 -9.42
CA PHE A 268 3.51 2.23 -10.11
C PHE A 268 4.92 2.24 -9.52
N SER A 269 5.53 1.06 -9.48
CA SER A 269 6.92 0.84 -9.07
C SER A 269 7.69 0.12 -10.16
N VAL A 270 9.01 0.35 -10.21
CA VAL A 270 9.88 -0.51 -11.04
C VAL A 270 9.94 -1.94 -10.49
N ALA A 271 9.89 -2.10 -9.17
CA ALA A 271 9.91 -3.35 -8.44
C ALA A 271 8.85 -4.36 -8.93
N ILE A 272 7.60 -3.89 -9.04
CA ILE A 272 6.47 -4.76 -9.35
C ILE A 272 6.03 -4.61 -10.79
N ASN A 273 6.00 -3.38 -11.32
CA ASN A 273 5.43 -3.10 -12.62
C ASN A 273 6.47 -3.13 -13.76
N GLY A 274 7.78 -3.04 -13.47
CA GLY A 274 8.84 -3.03 -14.49
C GLY A 274 8.81 -4.27 -15.41
N ARG A 275 8.40 -5.42 -14.87
CA ARG A 275 8.21 -6.68 -15.63
C ARG A 275 7.05 -6.66 -16.65
N LEU A 276 6.18 -5.65 -16.61
CA LEU A 276 5.02 -5.55 -17.50
C LEU A 276 5.39 -5.03 -18.91
N GLY A 277 6.62 -4.56 -19.12
CA GLY A 277 7.07 -4.02 -20.40
C GLY A 277 6.18 -2.87 -20.89
N ASN A 278 5.84 -2.85 -22.18
CA ASN A 278 4.99 -1.81 -22.79
C ASN A 278 3.60 -1.67 -22.15
N LYS A 279 3.09 -2.71 -21.47
CA LYS A 279 1.83 -2.60 -20.72
C LYS A 279 1.93 -1.56 -19.60
N LEU A 280 3.09 -1.40 -18.96
CA LEU A 280 3.29 -0.35 -17.95
C LEU A 280 3.08 1.05 -18.55
N LEU A 281 3.66 1.32 -19.72
CA LEU A 281 3.49 2.62 -20.40
C LEU A 281 2.01 2.89 -20.69
N GLN A 282 1.29 1.90 -21.22
CA GLN A 282 -0.16 2.02 -21.50
C GLN A 282 -1.00 2.24 -20.24
N LEU A 283 -0.60 1.64 -19.11
CA LEU A 283 -1.27 1.85 -17.83
C LEU A 283 -1.07 3.29 -17.37
N ILE A 284 0.18 3.77 -17.33
CA ILE A 284 0.53 5.13 -16.89
C ILE A 284 -0.16 6.17 -17.77
N GLU A 285 -0.11 6.02 -19.09
CA GLU A 285 -0.72 6.94 -20.06
C GLU A 285 -2.21 7.18 -19.75
N LYS A 286 -2.93 6.11 -19.39
CA LYS A 286 -4.38 6.15 -19.10
C LYS A 286 -4.75 6.70 -17.72
N VAL A 287 -3.82 6.84 -16.77
CA VAL A 287 -4.13 7.42 -15.47
C VAL A 287 -4.28 8.93 -15.62
N PRO A 288 -5.38 9.56 -15.17
CA PRO A 288 -5.49 11.02 -15.17
C PRO A 288 -4.35 11.69 -14.41
N ASP A 289 -3.89 12.83 -14.93
CA ASP A 289 -2.68 13.49 -14.43
C ASP A 289 -2.78 13.89 -12.96
N ASP A 290 -3.99 14.19 -12.46
CA ASP A 290 -4.28 14.55 -11.06
C ASP A 290 -4.48 13.34 -10.11
N ARG A 291 -4.20 12.13 -10.60
CA ARG A 291 -4.44 10.84 -9.93
C ARG A 291 -3.25 9.88 -10.03
N LEU A 292 -2.15 10.30 -10.63
CA LEU A 292 -0.93 9.51 -10.78
C LEU A 292 0.02 9.75 -9.60
N LEU A 293 0.49 8.65 -9.00
CA LEU A 293 1.49 8.62 -7.94
C LEU A 293 2.66 7.72 -8.40
N ILE A 294 3.80 7.83 -7.73
CA ILE A 294 4.99 6.99 -7.95
C ILE A 294 5.44 6.38 -6.62
N GLU A 295 6.04 5.21 -6.66
CA GLU A 295 6.52 4.49 -5.47
C GLU A 295 7.69 3.56 -5.80
N SER A 296 8.44 3.14 -4.77
CA SER A 296 9.51 2.15 -4.94
C SER A 296 9.02 0.73 -4.72
N ASP A 297 8.13 0.53 -3.74
CA ASP A 297 7.71 -0.77 -3.22
C ASP A 297 8.89 -1.70 -2.86
N TYR A 298 9.92 -1.16 -2.18
CA TYR A 298 11.08 -1.92 -1.67
C TYR A 298 10.98 -2.20 -0.17
N ASN A 299 11.48 -3.35 0.29
CA ASN A 299 11.61 -3.75 1.72
C ASN A 299 12.87 -3.26 2.43
N THR A 300 13.74 -2.55 1.73
CA THR A 300 14.99 -2.04 2.29
C THR A 300 15.18 -0.60 1.80
N PRO A 301 15.83 0.28 2.59
CA PRO A 301 16.23 1.59 2.10
C PRO A 301 17.19 1.49 0.91
N LYS A 302 17.93 0.39 0.78
CA LYS A 302 18.88 0.20 -0.32
C LYS A 302 18.16 0.18 -1.68
N GLY A 303 18.52 1.10 -2.55
CA GLY A 303 18.00 1.18 -3.92
C GLY A 303 16.72 2.01 -4.08
N ILE A 304 16.14 2.55 -2.99
CA ILE A 304 14.92 3.38 -3.08
C ILE A 304 15.16 4.61 -3.95
N ASP A 305 16.28 5.31 -3.77
CA ASP A 305 16.59 6.50 -4.56
C ASP A 305 16.65 6.17 -6.06
N GLU A 306 17.40 5.13 -6.43
CA GLU A 306 17.52 4.69 -7.82
C GLU A 306 16.17 4.25 -8.40
N ALA A 307 15.38 3.49 -7.63
CA ALA A 307 14.04 3.05 -8.04
C ALA A 307 13.09 4.23 -8.29
N MET A 308 13.14 5.26 -7.43
CA MET A 308 12.31 6.46 -7.55
C MET A 308 12.73 7.32 -8.75
N ALA A 309 14.03 7.41 -9.04
CA ALA A 309 14.53 8.06 -10.25
C ALA A 309 14.09 7.28 -11.52
N ASP A 310 14.22 5.96 -11.51
CA ASP A 310 13.86 5.10 -12.65
C ASP A 310 12.36 5.16 -12.97
N ILE A 311 11.47 5.02 -11.97
CA ILE A 311 10.03 5.14 -12.21
C ILE A 311 9.67 6.53 -12.73
N SER A 312 10.33 7.58 -12.25
CA SER A 312 10.12 8.94 -12.74
C SER A 312 10.43 9.07 -14.23
N ARG A 313 11.52 8.43 -14.70
CA ARG A 313 11.87 8.38 -16.14
C ARG A 313 10.90 7.54 -16.97
N ILE A 314 10.35 6.47 -16.41
CA ILE A 314 9.30 5.68 -17.09
C ILE A 314 8.01 6.50 -17.23
N VAL A 315 7.60 7.20 -16.17
CA VAL A 315 6.42 8.10 -16.22
C VAL A 315 6.63 9.22 -17.22
N ALA A 316 7.81 9.85 -17.23
CA ALA A 316 8.17 10.88 -18.20
C ALA A 316 7.97 10.39 -19.63
N LYS A 317 8.48 9.20 -19.96
CA LYS A 317 8.29 8.58 -21.28
C LYS A 317 6.83 8.31 -21.59
N ALA A 318 6.10 7.68 -20.67
CA ALA A 318 4.70 7.29 -20.88
C ALA A 318 3.76 8.50 -21.08
N LYS A 319 4.05 9.62 -20.40
CA LYS A 319 3.25 10.84 -20.45
C LYS A 319 3.73 11.88 -21.47
N GLY A 320 4.93 11.69 -22.04
CA GLY A 320 5.60 12.73 -22.82
C GLY A 320 5.95 13.97 -21.97
N TRP A 321 6.23 13.77 -20.69
CA TRP A 321 6.58 14.82 -19.73
C TRP A 321 8.10 14.94 -19.56
N THR A 322 8.57 16.10 -19.11
CA THR A 322 9.92 16.26 -18.55
C THR A 322 9.98 15.66 -17.14
N ILE A 323 11.19 15.37 -16.64
CA ILE A 323 11.35 14.88 -15.25
C ILE A 323 10.83 15.90 -14.23
N GLU A 324 11.04 17.19 -14.47
CA GLU A 324 10.46 18.25 -13.63
C GLU A 324 8.93 18.15 -13.54
N GLN A 325 8.25 17.96 -14.68
CA GLN A 325 6.80 17.81 -14.72
C GLN A 325 6.34 16.59 -13.94
N VAL A 326 7.03 15.45 -14.06
CA VAL A 326 6.74 14.23 -13.27
C VAL A 326 6.84 14.52 -11.78
N VAL A 327 7.97 15.06 -11.34
CA VAL A 327 8.27 15.32 -9.92
C VAL A 327 7.25 16.28 -9.33
N ARG A 328 6.98 17.41 -9.98
CA ARG A 328 6.02 18.40 -9.49
C ARG A 328 4.59 17.89 -9.48
N THR A 329 4.17 17.21 -10.54
CA THR A 329 2.79 16.68 -10.65
C THR A 329 2.56 15.58 -9.62
N CYS A 330 3.46 14.60 -9.54
CA CYS A 330 3.32 13.49 -8.58
C CYS A 330 3.43 13.98 -7.13
N ARG A 331 4.29 14.97 -6.83
CA ARG A 331 4.34 15.60 -5.51
C ARG A 331 3.01 16.27 -5.16
N ASN A 332 2.45 17.08 -6.07
CA ASN A 332 1.16 17.74 -5.84
C ASN A 332 0.02 16.73 -5.62
N ASN A 333 0.00 15.65 -6.41
CA ASN A 333 -0.96 14.56 -6.25
C ASN A 333 -0.78 13.86 -4.91
N TRP A 334 0.46 13.60 -4.49
CA TRP A 334 0.77 12.96 -3.22
C TRP A 334 0.34 13.83 -2.04
N LEU A 335 0.59 15.14 -2.08
CA LEU A 335 0.10 16.09 -1.06
C LEU A 335 -1.42 16.05 -0.92
N GLU A 336 -2.16 16.11 -2.04
CA GLU A 336 -3.61 15.96 -2.02
C GLU A 336 -4.02 14.58 -1.47
N PHE A 337 -3.32 13.54 -1.90
CA PHE A 337 -3.55 12.16 -1.47
C PHE A 337 -3.38 12.04 0.04
N ILE A 338 -2.32 12.55 0.66
CA ILE A 338 -2.14 12.51 2.13
C ILE A 338 -2.93 13.59 2.88
N ASN A 339 -3.89 14.25 2.20
CA ASN A 339 -4.79 15.25 2.75
C ASN A 339 -4.09 16.52 3.29
N ILE A 340 -2.95 16.88 2.70
CA ILE A 340 -2.26 18.16 2.93
C ILE A 340 -2.69 19.14 1.84
N PRO A 341 -3.29 20.30 2.18
CA PRO A 341 -3.65 21.30 1.18
C PRO A 341 -2.41 21.77 0.40
N SER A 342 -2.46 21.77 -0.93
CA SER A 342 -1.44 22.44 -1.72
C SER A 342 -1.46 23.94 -1.38
N GLN A 343 -0.29 24.49 -1.03
CA GLN A 343 -0.14 25.96 -0.83
C GLN A 343 -0.28 26.74 -2.16
N GLN A 344 -0.39 26.05 -3.30
CA GLN A 344 -0.68 26.65 -4.60
C GLN A 344 -2.19 26.88 -4.81
N LYS A 345 -2.77 27.72 -3.96
CA LYS A 345 -3.87 28.61 -4.33
C LYS A 345 -3.59 29.99 -3.75
N ALA A 346 -2.43 30.54 -4.09
CA ALA A 346 -2.16 31.97 -3.96
C ALA A 346 -2.04 32.53 -5.37
N THR A 347 -3.11 33.22 -5.77
CA THR A 347 -3.31 34.13 -6.92
C THR A 347 -3.16 33.58 -8.32
#